data_AF-A0AAW4L2N1-F1
#
_entry.id   AF-A0AAW4L2N1-F1
#
_cell.length_a   1.000
_cell.length_b   1.000
_cell.length_c   1.000
_cell.angle_alpha   90.00
_cell.angle_beta   90.00
_cell.angle_gamma   90.00
#
_symmetry.space_group_name_H-M   'P 1'
#
loop_
_entity.id
_entity.type
_entity.pdbx_description
1 polymer ?
#
loop_
_entity_poly.entity_id
_entity_poly.type
_entity_poly.pdbx_seq_one_letter_code
_entity_poly.pdbx_strand_id
1 'polypeptide(L)' 'SAGIAFSATSACNSASNAPSHVLLALGHDARSAARTIRLSLGRFTTEQDIDQAAELIKAALASAPAFWAV' A
#
# COMPACT_ATOMS: atom_id res chain seq x y z
N SER A 1 -4.08 -19.20 -4.30
CA SER A 1 -4.13 -17.80 -4.76
C SER A 1 -2.99 -17.04 -4.11
N ALA A 2 -2.01 -16.55 -4.87
CA ALA A 2 -0.93 -15.73 -4.33
C ALA A 2 -1.46 -14.31 -4.11
N GLY A 3 -1.27 -13.75 -2.92
CA GLY A 3 -1.77 -12.43 -2.58
C GLY A 3 -1.11 -11.89 -1.31
N ILE A 4 -1.22 -10.59 -1.10
CA ILE A 4 -0.74 -9.90 0.10
C ILE A 4 -1.92 -9.23 0.80
N ALA A 5 -2.01 -9.38 2.12
CA ALA A 5 -2.98 -8.66 2.94
C ALA A 5 -2.34 -7.38 3.48
N PHE A 6 -3.01 -6.25 3.32
CA PHE A 6 -2.54 -4.96 3.81
C PHE A 6 -3.69 -4.07 4.28
N SER A 7 -3.35 -3.03 5.02
CA SER A 7 -4.28 -2.00 5.48
C SER A 7 -4.00 -0.71 4.70
N ALA A 8 -4.99 -0.25 3.93
CA ALA A 8 -4.93 1.03 3.22
C ALA A 8 -5.23 2.22 4.14
N THR A 9 -5.95 1.98 5.24
CA THR A 9 -6.38 2.99 6.22
C THR A 9 -6.56 2.35 7.61
N SER A 10 -6.49 3.15 8.68
CA SER A 10 -6.83 2.68 10.02
C SER A 10 -8.29 2.21 10.07
N ALA A 11 -8.56 1.15 10.84
CA ALA A 11 -9.86 0.48 10.91
C ALA A 11 -11.04 1.40 11.29
N CYS A 12 -10.77 2.61 11.82
CA CYS A 12 -11.79 3.58 12.25
C CYS A 12 -11.96 4.77 11.29
N ASN A 13 -11.18 4.88 10.21
CA ASN A 13 -11.26 6.02 9.28
C ASN A 13 -12.10 5.70 8.01
N SER A 14 -12.99 4.70 8.09
CA SER A 14 -13.79 4.24 6.94
C SER A 14 -14.73 5.29 6.35
N ALA A 15 -15.00 6.39 7.07
CA ALA A 15 -15.89 7.46 6.63
C ALA A 15 -15.18 8.75 6.20
N SER A 16 -13.85 8.86 6.34
CA SER A 16 -13.12 10.08 6.02
C SER A 16 -12.04 9.80 4.99
N ASN A 17 -12.22 10.32 3.77
CA ASN A 17 -11.21 10.28 2.70
C ASN A 17 -9.98 11.17 3.00
N ALA A 18 -9.80 11.59 4.26
CA ALA A 18 -8.74 12.48 4.68
C ALA A 18 -7.39 11.75 4.75
N PRO A 19 -6.30 12.39 4.30
CA PRO A 19 -4.95 11.85 4.43
C PRO A 19 -4.53 11.67 5.89
N SER A 20 -3.58 10.76 6.13
CA SER A 20 -3.05 10.49 7.46
C SER A 20 -2.48 11.76 8.11
N HIS A 21 -3.05 12.18 9.25
CA HIS A 21 -2.54 13.36 9.98
C HIS A 21 -1.08 13.19 10.41
N VAL A 22 -0.63 11.96 10.65
CA VAL A 22 0.76 11.67 11.02
C VAL A 22 1.69 11.94 9.85
N LEU A 23 1.34 11.49 8.63
CA LEU A 23 2.15 11.73 7.45
C LEU A 23 2.20 13.23 7.10
N LEU A 24 1.08 13.95 7.28
CA LEU A 24 1.07 15.40 7.13
C LEU A 24 1.99 16.10 8.15
N ALA A 25 1.96 15.68 9.42
CA ALA A 25 2.82 16.24 10.47
C ALA A 25 4.31 15.95 10.24
N LEU A 26 4.63 14.84 9.56
CA LEU A 26 5.99 14.50 9.10
C LEU A 26 6.44 15.31 7.87
N GLY A 27 5.58 16.18 7.34
CA GLY A 27 5.90 17.07 6.21
C GLY A 27 5.55 16.50 4.83
N HIS A 28 4.86 15.36 4.74
CA HIS A 28 4.34 14.90 3.46
C HIS A 28 3.14 15.73 3.00
N ASP A 29 3.04 15.98 1.70
CA ASP A 29 1.85 16.58 1.11
C ASP A 29 0.64 15.62 1.14
N ALA A 30 -0.56 16.17 0.97
CA ALA A 30 -1.80 15.42 1.01
C ALA A 30 -1.90 14.31 -0.06
N ARG A 31 -1.33 14.52 -1.24
CA ARG A 31 -1.35 13.53 -2.34
C ARG A 31 -0.46 12.34 -1.99
N SER A 32 0.72 12.59 -1.46
CA SER A 32 1.68 11.57 -1.04
C SER A 32 1.15 10.79 0.18
N ALA A 33 0.59 11.50 1.16
CA ALA A 33 -0.01 10.90 2.35
C ALA A 33 -1.23 10.02 2.01
N ALA A 34 -2.01 10.37 0.98
CA ALA A 34 -3.15 9.57 0.52
C ALA A 34 -2.76 8.34 -0.32
N ARG A 35 -1.50 8.26 -0.79
CA ARG A 35 -0.99 7.17 -1.66
C ARG A 35 0.02 6.28 -0.93
N THR A 36 -0.23 6.02 0.35
CA THR A 36 0.64 5.20 1.21
C THR A 36 -0.09 3.94 1.66
N ILE A 37 0.62 2.82 1.80
CA ILE A 37 0.14 1.58 2.42
C ILE A 37 0.95 1.28 3.67
N ARG A 38 0.33 0.67 4.68
CA ARG A 38 1.05 0.17 5.88
C ARG A 38 1.06 -1.35 5.89
N LEU A 39 2.26 -1.90 5.94
CA LEU A 39 2.51 -3.33 6.13
C LEU A 39 3.14 -3.53 7.51
N SER A 40 2.61 -4.48 8.28
CA SER A 40 3.13 -4.84 9.59
C SER A 40 3.54 -6.30 9.57
N LEU A 41 4.73 -6.60 10.10
CA LEU A 41 5.24 -7.96 10.20
C LEU A 41 4.85 -8.58 11.55
N GLY A 42 4.66 -9.89 11.59
CA GLY A 42 4.33 -10.63 12.80
C GLY A 42 5.31 -11.77 13.06
N ARG A 43 5.14 -12.47 14.19
CA ARG A 43 5.96 -13.63 14.60
C ARG A 43 6.14 -14.68 13.49
N PHE A 44 5.13 -14.85 12.64
CA PHE A 44 5.09 -15.89 11.62
C PHE A 44 5.43 -15.40 10.21
N THR A 45 5.77 -14.11 10.06
CA THR A 45 6.25 -13.60 8.78
C THR A 45 7.62 -14.21 8.48
N THR A 46 7.75 -14.80 7.30
CA THR A 46 8.99 -15.38 6.78
C THR A 46 9.66 -14.44 5.78
N GLU A 47 10.94 -14.66 5.51
CA GLU A 47 11.68 -13.94 4.45
C GLU A 47 11.01 -14.12 3.08
N GLN A 48 10.53 -15.34 2.80
CA GLN A 48 9.79 -15.63 1.57
C GLN A 48 8.49 -14.84 1.44
N ASP A 49 7.79 -14.56 2.55
CA ASP A 49 6.61 -13.67 2.53
C ASP A 49 7.00 -12.24 2.14
N ILE A 50 8.18 -11.76 2.59
CA ILE A 50 8.70 -10.44 2.25
C ILE A 50 9.06 -10.36 0.77
N ASP A 51 9.77 -11.37 0.25
CA ASP A 51 10.14 -11.43 -1.17
C ASP A 51 8.90 -11.45 -2.05
N GLN A 52 7.91 -12.29 -1.71
CA GLN A 52 6.65 -12.34 -2.44
C GLN A 52 5.89 -11.01 -2.37
N ALA A 53 5.83 -10.37 -1.20
CA ALA A 53 5.22 -9.06 -1.04
C ALA A 53 5.89 -7.99 -1.92
N ALA A 54 7.22 -7.96 -1.96
CA ALA A 54 7.99 -7.02 -2.77
C ALA A 54 7.74 -7.21 -4.26
N GLU A 55 7.71 -8.46 -4.75
CA GLU A 55 7.39 -8.75 -6.16
C GLU A 55 5.97 -8.33 -6.52
N LEU A 56 4.99 -8.62 -5.67
CA LEU A 56 3.59 -8.23 -5.91
C LEU A 56 3.42 -6.70 -5.94
N ILE A 57 4.11 -5.97 -5.05
CA ILE A 57 4.08 -4.49 -5.05
C ILE A 57 4.71 -3.93 -6.32
N LYS A 58 5.87 -4.45 -6.74
CA LYS A 58 6.51 -4.05 -8.01
C LYS A 58 5.62 -4.33 -9.21
N ALA A 59 5.00 -5.51 -9.27
CA ALA A 59 4.08 -5.88 -10.34
C ALA A 59 2.84 -4.96 -10.37
N ALA A 60 2.32 -4.55 -9.22
CA ALA A 60 1.20 -3.61 -9.14
C ALA A 60 1.55 -2.19 -9.60
N LEU A 61 2.83 -1.79 -9.52
CA LEU A 61 3.33 -0.53 -10.05
C LEU A 61 3.61 -0.56 -11.55
N ALA A 62 3.87 -1.74 -12.12
CA ALA A 62 4.00 -1.92 -13.55
C ALA A 62 2.62 -1.68 -14.19
N SER A 63 2.42 -0.51 -14.80
CA SER A 63 1.19 -0.22 -15.51
C SER A 63 1.01 -1.24 -16.63
N ALA A 64 -0.11 -1.96 -16.65
CA ALA A 64 -0.57 -2.56 -17.90
C ALA A 64 -0.75 -1.40 -18.90
N PRO A 65 -0.25 -1.54 -20.15
CA PRO A 65 -0.55 -0.54 -21.17
C PRO A 65 -2.06 -0.37 -21.22
N ALA A 66 -2.50 0.88 -21.36
CA ALA A 66 -3.93 1.15 -21.46
C ALA A 66 -4.49 0.31 -22.60
N PHE A 67 -5.70 -0.24 -22.44
CA PHE A 67 -6.27 -1.17 -23.42
C PHE A 67 -6.41 -0.57 -24.84
N TRP A 68 -6.32 0.76 -24.97
CA TRP A 68 -6.33 1.49 -26.24
C TRP A 68 -4.95 1.61 -26.90
N ALA A 69 -3.88 1.20 -26.23
CA ALA A 69 -2.49 1.28 -26.71
C ALA A 69 -2.07 0.04 -27.55
N VAL A 70 -3.04 -0.76 -28.01
CA VAL A 70 -2.87 -1.89 -28.95
C VAL A 70 -3.76 -1.67 -30.16
#